data_AF-A0AAN9FVI4-F1
#
_entry.id   AF-A0AAN9FVI4-F1
#
_cell.length_a   1.000
_cell.length_b   1.000
_cell.length_c   1.000
_cell.angle_alpha   90.00
_cell.angle_beta   90.00
_cell.angle_gamma   90.00
#
_symmetry.space_group_name_H-M   'P 1'
#
loop_
_entity.id
_entity.type
_entity.pdbx_description
1 polymer ?
#
loop_
_entity_poly.entity_id
_entity_poly.type
_entity_poly.pdbx_seq_one_letter_code
_entity_poly.pdbx_strand_id
1 'polypeptide(L)'
;MSTSKVLLYKARSPPFHLPLDCVGIGMVLDIDGRRTENEAFSINLSSAPDLSKDVFIHFSPRPQQNKIVLNTMKDGKWCKEESIPWYDMFDINIDFKLRLTAAQNGYEIYDRRDVPRLIGTFAYRQKMECNYLVFGGQGCTISFAERD
;
A
#
# COMPACT_ATOMS: atom_id res chain seq x y z
N MET A 1 -0.44 -20.73 29.69
CA MET A 1 0.66 -20.90 28.71
C MET A 1 0.12 -20.39 27.38
N SER A 2 0.34 -19.11 27.09
CA SER A 2 -0.05 -18.51 25.81
C SER A 2 0.88 -19.09 24.75
N THR A 3 0.36 -19.87 23.82
CA THR A 3 1.10 -20.28 22.64
C THR A 3 1.32 -19.03 21.79
N SER A 4 2.48 -18.39 21.95
CA SER A 4 2.97 -17.42 20.98
C SER A 4 2.94 -18.10 19.61
N LYS A 5 1.98 -17.71 18.77
CA LYS A 5 2.02 -18.04 17.34
C LYS A 5 3.24 -17.31 16.79
N VAL A 6 4.39 -17.97 16.76
CA VAL A 6 5.54 -17.50 16.00
C VAL A 6 5.18 -17.67 14.52
N LEU A 7 4.44 -16.71 13.97
CA LEU A 7 4.32 -16.52 12.53
C LEU A 7 5.60 -15.79 12.09
N LEU A 8 6.68 -16.56 11.94
CA LEU A 8 7.89 -16.13 11.23
C LEU A 8 7.51 -15.22 10.07
N TYR A 9 8.07 -14.00 10.02
CA TYR A 9 8.06 -13.03 8.93
C TYR A 9 7.95 -13.70 7.54
N LYS A 10 6.74 -14.09 7.13
CA LYS A 10 6.57 -14.86 5.91
C LYS A 10 6.26 -13.88 4.81
N ALA A 11 7.31 -13.55 4.04
CA ALA A 11 7.14 -12.79 2.82
C ALA A 11 6.05 -13.43 1.95
N ARG A 12 5.12 -12.62 1.47
CA ARG A 12 4.02 -13.05 0.59
C ARG A 12 4.13 -12.32 -0.73
N SER A 13 3.99 -13.06 -1.82
CA SER A 13 3.82 -12.46 -3.15
C SER A 13 2.34 -12.13 -3.36
N PRO A 14 2.00 -10.95 -3.91
CA PRO A 14 0.64 -10.66 -4.37
C PRO A 14 0.16 -11.69 -5.41
N PRO A 15 -1.17 -11.90 -5.56
CA PRO A 15 -2.24 -11.22 -4.85
C PRO A 15 -2.55 -11.83 -3.48
N PHE A 16 -2.81 -10.98 -2.49
CA PHE A 16 -3.37 -11.38 -1.19
C PHE A 16 -4.00 -10.16 -0.51
N HIS A 17 -4.79 -10.39 0.54
CA HIS A 17 -5.36 -9.32 1.35
C HIS A 17 -5.18 -9.59 2.83
N LEU A 18 -5.28 -8.53 3.62
CA LEU A 18 -5.35 -8.56 5.07
C LEU A 18 -6.58 -7.76 5.54
N PRO A 19 -7.31 -8.22 6.56
CA PRO A 19 -8.35 -7.40 7.19
C PRO A 19 -7.72 -6.18 7.90
N LEU A 20 -8.48 -5.09 8.00
CA LEU A 20 -8.13 -3.89 8.75
C LEU A 20 -9.12 -3.70 9.91
N ASP A 21 -8.61 -3.68 11.14
CA ASP A 21 -9.44 -3.59 12.35
C ASP A 21 -9.73 -2.15 12.77
N CYS A 22 -8.82 -1.21 12.45
CA CYS A 22 -8.98 0.21 12.77
C CYS A 22 -8.73 1.07 11.54
N VAL A 23 -9.74 1.88 11.18
CA VAL A 23 -9.71 2.74 10.00
C VAL A 23 -10.23 4.11 10.38
N GLY A 24 -9.39 5.12 10.23
CA GLY A 24 -9.71 6.51 10.55
C GLY A 24 -8.51 7.44 10.35
N ILE A 25 -8.74 8.75 10.49
CA ILE A 25 -7.65 9.73 10.53
C ILE A 25 -6.69 9.34 11.67
N GLY A 26 -5.39 9.38 11.40
CA GLY A 26 -4.34 8.90 12.29
C GLY A 26 -3.94 7.43 12.07
N MET A 27 -4.65 6.69 11.21
CA MET A 27 -4.21 5.35 10.81
C MET A 27 -2.85 5.41 10.12
N VAL A 28 -1.93 4.53 10.53
CA VAL A 28 -0.59 4.38 9.97
C VAL A 28 -0.39 2.94 9.56
N LEU A 29 -0.05 2.72 8.29
CA LEU A 29 0.28 1.41 7.75
C LEU A 29 1.75 1.40 7.33
N ASP A 30 2.54 0.58 8.01
CA ASP A 30 3.94 0.32 7.67
C ASP A 30 4.01 -0.97 6.85
N ILE A 31 4.57 -0.87 5.65
CA ILE A 31 4.64 -1.96 4.69
C ILE A 31 6.08 -2.08 4.24
N ASP A 32 6.69 -3.22 4.55
CA ASP A 32 8.03 -3.55 4.11
C ASP A 32 7.93 -4.54 2.94
N GLY A 33 8.91 -4.52 2.05
CA GLY A 33 8.93 -5.45 0.93
C GLY A 33 10.09 -5.21 0.00
N ARG A 34 10.12 -5.98 -1.08
CA ARG A 34 11.16 -5.90 -2.11
C ARG A 34 10.54 -6.10 -3.47
N ARG A 35 10.84 -5.22 -4.43
CA ARG A 35 10.50 -5.50 -5.84
C ARG A 35 11.51 -6.49 -6.41
N THR A 36 11.04 -7.58 -6.99
CA THR A 36 11.88 -8.67 -7.52
C THR A 36 11.91 -8.69 -9.04
N GLU A 37 10.93 -8.07 -9.72
CA GLU A 37 10.83 -8.09 -11.17
C GLU A 37 10.48 -6.72 -11.75
N ASN A 38 10.53 -6.60 -13.07
CA ASN A 38 10.14 -5.39 -13.76
C ASN A 38 8.62 -5.26 -13.98
N GLU A 39 7.82 -5.69 -13.01
CA GLU A 39 6.36 -5.72 -13.10
C GLU A 39 5.73 -4.70 -12.15
N ALA A 40 4.53 -4.23 -12.51
CA ALA A 40 3.77 -3.35 -11.65
C ALA A 40 3.09 -4.15 -10.52
N PHE A 41 3.02 -3.55 -9.35
CA PHE A 41 2.22 -4.05 -8.24
C PHE A 41 1.33 -2.94 -7.68
N SER A 42 0.43 -3.30 -6.78
CA SER A 42 -0.44 -2.32 -6.13
C SER A 42 -0.70 -2.65 -4.67
N ILE A 43 -0.93 -1.59 -3.91
CA ILE A 43 -1.34 -1.59 -2.50
C ILE A 43 -2.64 -0.78 -2.45
N ASN A 44 -3.70 -1.39 -1.92
CA ASN A 44 -5.04 -0.84 -2.01
C ASN A 44 -5.71 -0.85 -0.65
N LEU A 45 -6.33 0.28 -0.27
CA LEU A 45 -7.34 0.29 0.77
C LEU A 45 -8.70 0.06 0.12
N SER A 46 -9.39 -1.02 0.47
CA SER A 46 -10.65 -1.41 -0.17
C SER A 46 -11.72 -1.84 0.83
N SER A 47 -12.98 -1.73 0.43
CA SER A 47 -14.13 -2.29 1.15
C SER A 47 -14.39 -3.77 0.82
N ALA A 48 -13.63 -4.35 -0.12
CA ALA A 48 -13.69 -5.77 -0.46
C ALA A 48 -12.29 -6.39 -0.59
N PRO A 49 -12.11 -7.69 -0.27
CA PRO A 49 -10.81 -8.35 -0.30
C PRO A 49 -10.28 -8.63 -1.71
N ASP A 50 -11.13 -8.52 -2.73
CA ASP A 50 -10.88 -8.89 -4.13
C ASP A 50 -10.97 -7.69 -5.09
N LEU A 51 -11.03 -6.47 -4.56
CA LEU A 51 -11.24 -5.23 -5.34
C LEU A 51 -12.54 -5.21 -6.16
N SER A 52 -13.55 -6.01 -5.80
CA SER A 52 -14.88 -5.99 -6.44
C SER A 52 -15.74 -4.76 -6.08
N LYS A 53 -15.31 -3.99 -5.07
CA LYS A 53 -15.98 -2.79 -4.55
C LYS A 53 -15.01 -1.61 -4.48
N ASP A 54 -15.40 -0.55 -3.78
CA ASP A 54 -14.64 0.68 -3.69
C ASP A 54 -13.19 0.49 -3.23
N VAL A 55 -12.32 1.30 -3.83
CA VAL A 55 -10.90 1.43 -3.49
C VAL A 55 -10.65 2.88 -3.11
N PHE A 56 -10.35 3.12 -1.84
CA PHE A 56 -10.20 4.45 -1.25
C PHE A 56 -8.89 5.11 -1.70
N ILE A 57 -7.83 4.32 -1.76
CA ILE A 57 -6.58 4.66 -2.44
C ILE A 57 -6.02 3.39 -3.10
N HIS A 58 -5.68 3.52 -4.37
CA HIS A 58 -4.88 2.59 -5.15
C HIS A 58 -3.51 3.21 -5.33
N PHE A 59 -2.50 2.60 -4.71
CA PHE A 59 -1.10 2.99 -4.84
C PHE A 59 -0.40 1.96 -5.73
N SER A 60 0.10 2.36 -6.90
CA SER A 60 0.70 1.44 -7.86
C SER A 60 2.00 1.97 -8.45
N PRO A 61 3.17 1.50 -7.97
CA PRO A 61 4.44 1.69 -8.67
C PRO A 61 4.41 1.00 -10.03
N ARG A 62 4.66 1.76 -11.11
CA ARG A 62 4.67 1.28 -12.49
C ARG A 62 6.06 1.54 -13.10
N PRO A 63 7.02 0.60 -12.99
CA PRO A 63 8.41 0.84 -13.38
C PRO A 63 8.55 1.18 -14.88
N GLN A 64 7.77 0.55 -15.75
CA GLN A 64 7.77 0.85 -17.20
C GLN A 64 7.30 2.26 -17.54
N GLN A 65 6.52 2.89 -16.64
CA GLN A 65 6.03 4.26 -16.81
C GLN A 65 6.85 5.28 -16.00
N ASN A 66 7.88 4.82 -15.27
CA ASN A 66 8.72 5.64 -14.40
C ASN A 66 7.91 6.56 -13.47
N LYS A 67 6.83 6.03 -12.87
CA LYS A 67 5.97 6.77 -11.95
C LYS A 67 5.24 5.84 -10.98
N ILE A 68 4.70 6.44 -9.93
CA ILE A 68 3.74 5.78 -9.04
C ILE A 68 2.38 6.40 -9.33
N VAL A 69 1.41 5.55 -9.65
CA VAL A 69 0.03 5.97 -9.92
C VAL A 69 -0.81 5.88 -8.65
N LEU A 70 -1.62 6.91 -8.45
CA LEU A 70 -2.55 7.07 -7.34
C LEU A 70 -3.96 7.21 -7.91
N ASN A 71 -4.91 6.45 -7.38
CA ASN A 71 -6.31 6.59 -7.81
C ASN A 71 -7.30 6.16 -6.72
N THR A 72 -8.57 6.40 -7.00
CA THR A 72 -9.72 5.91 -6.24
C THR A 72 -10.65 5.19 -7.20
N MET A 73 -11.23 4.09 -6.77
CA MET A 73 -12.36 3.46 -7.43
C MET A 73 -13.60 3.70 -6.59
N LYS A 74 -14.64 4.28 -7.20
CA LYS A 74 -15.92 4.59 -6.56
C LYS A 74 -17.04 4.03 -7.42
N ASP A 75 -17.97 3.30 -6.81
CA ASP A 75 -19.09 2.65 -7.50
C ASP A 75 -18.61 1.75 -8.65
N GLY A 76 -17.49 1.05 -8.43
CA GLY A 76 -16.85 0.17 -9.40
C GLY A 76 -16.17 0.89 -10.58
N LYS A 77 -16.01 2.21 -10.53
CA LYS A 77 -15.38 3.01 -11.60
C LYS A 77 -14.14 3.74 -11.09
N TRP A 78 -13.04 3.59 -11.82
CA TRP A 78 -11.82 4.34 -11.57
C TRP A 78 -12.02 5.84 -11.84
N CYS A 79 -11.59 6.67 -10.89
CA CYS A 79 -11.54 8.12 -11.07
C CYS A 79 -10.34 8.52 -11.94
N LYS A 80 -10.10 9.83 -12.07
CA LYS A 80 -8.93 10.37 -12.77
C LYS A 80 -7.63 9.96 -12.06
N GLU A 81 -6.69 9.35 -12.77
CA GLU A 81 -5.37 9.03 -12.20
C GLU A 81 -4.63 10.32 -11.77
N GLU A 82 -3.96 10.24 -10.63
CA GLU A 82 -2.87 11.13 -10.23
C GLU A 82 -1.56 10.32 -10.26
N SER A 83 -0.44 11.01 -10.27
CA SER A 83 0.86 10.34 -10.19
C SER A 83 1.87 11.18 -9.43
N ILE A 84 2.71 10.49 -8.68
CA ILE A 84 3.95 11.06 -8.14
C ILE A 84 5.15 10.48 -8.91
N PRO A 85 6.30 11.18 -8.92
CA PRO A 85 7.51 10.68 -9.57
C PRO A 85 7.90 9.28 -9.09
N TRP A 86 8.63 8.54 -9.92
CA TRP A 86 9.28 7.31 -9.48
C TRP A 86 10.19 7.58 -8.28
N TYR A 87 10.31 6.58 -7.42
CA TYR A 87 11.12 6.67 -6.22
C TYR A 87 11.98 5.41 -6.09
N ASP A 88 13.26 5.59 -5.80
CA ASP A 88 14.31 4.56 -5.83
C ASP A 88 14.08 3.38 -4.87
N MET A 89 13.26 3.55 -3.84
CA MET A 89 12.87 2.45 -2.95
C MET A 89 12.15 1.32 -3.70
N PHE A 90 11.54 1.62 -4.85
CA PHE A 90 10.92 0.62 -5.70
C PHE A 90 11.84 0.09 -6.79
N ASP A 91 13.15 0.35 -6.77
CA ASP A 91 14.09 -0.28 -7.69
C ASP A 91 14.20 -1.80 -7.44
N ILE A 92 14.60 -2.55 -8.47
CA ILE A 92 14.69 -4.00 -8.39
C ILE A 92 15.72 -4.37 -7.33
N ASN A 93 15.37 -5.33 -6.47
CA ASN A 93 16.18 -5.87 -5.39
C ASN A 93 16.53 -4.87 -4.27
N ILE A 94 15.82 -3.73 -4.21
CA ILE A 94 15.87 -2.80 -3.08
C ILE A 94 14.72 -3.11 -2.11
N ASP A 95 15.03 -3.18 -0.83
CA ASP A 95 14.02 -3.23 0.22
C ASP A 95 13.36 -1.86 0.35
N PHE A 96 12.05 -1.79 0.10
CA PHE A 96 11.26 -0.62 0.43
C PHE A 96 10.71 -0.73 1.85
N LYS A 97 10.64 0.42 2.52
CA LYS A 97 9.94 0.61 3.80
C LYS A 97 8.91 1.71 3.64
N LEU A 98 7.76 1.36 3.09
CA LEU A 98 6.66 2.28 2.84
C LEU A 98 5.93 2.58 4.14
N ARG A 99 5.48 3.82 4.32
CA ARG A 99 4.42 4.18 5.26
C ARG A 99 3.32 4.93 4.56
N LEU A 100 2.08 4.46 4.74
CA LEU A 100 0.87 5.15 4.33
C LEU A 100 0.15 5.65 5.57
N THR A 101 -0.03 6.97 5.68
CA THR A 101 -0.71 7.61 6.81
C THR A 101 -2.01 8.24 6.34
N ALA A 102 -3.12 7.95 7.01
CA ALA A 102 -4.38 8.67 6.83
C ALA A 102 -4.33 9.98 7.63
N ALA A 103 -3.83 11.05 7.01
CA ALA A 103 -3.75 12.38 7.61
C ALA A 103 -5.11 13.11 7.56
N GLN A 104 -5.16 14.34 8.09
CA GLN A 104 -6.41 15.12 8.17
C GLN A 104 -7.05 15.38 6.79
N ASN A 105 -6.23 15.65 5.77
CA ASN A 105 -6.68 16.12 4.45
C ASN A 105 -6.52 15.08 3.33
N GLY A 106 -6.00 13.90 3.64
CA GLY A 106 -5.72 12.87 2.66
C GLY A 106 -4.72 11.85 3.18
N TYR A 107 -4.18 11.07 2.26
CA TYR A 107 -3.12 10.13 2.53
C TYR A 107 -1.76 10.79 2.33
N GLU A 108 -0.84 10.51 3.25
CA GLU A 108 0.57 10.85 3.13
C GLU A 108 1.40 9.58 2.97
N ILE A 109 2.36 9.63 2.04
CA ILE A 109 3.16 8.48 1.63
C ILE A 109 4.61 8.79 1.97
N TYR A 110 5.23 7.93 2.78
CA TYR A 110 6.58 8.11 3.27
C TYR A 110 7.51 6.95 2.90
N ASP A 111 8.76 7.29 2.59
CA ASP A 111 9.90 6.37 2.65
C ASP A 111 10.47 6.37 4.07
N ARG A 112 10.58 5.21 4.71
CA ARG A 112 11.09 5.01 6.08
C ARG A 112 12.44 4.30 6.15
N ARG A 113 13.20 4.19 5.06
CA ARG A 113 14.51 3.50 5.09
C ARG A 113 15.50 4.17 6.04
N ASP A 114 15.43 5.50 6.18
CA ASP A 114 16.23 6.30 7.11
C ASP A 114 15.33 7.24 7.95
N VAL A 115 15.62 8.54 7.96
CA VAL A 115 14.70 9.58 8.43
C VAL A 115 13.47 9.57 7.53
N PRO A 116 12.24 9.41 8.06
CA PRO A 116 11.04 9.38 7.23
C PRO A 116 10.93 10.60 6.31
N ARG A 117 10.80 10.35 5.00
CA ARG A 117 10.64 11.40 3.98
C ARG A 117 9.27 11.30 3.34
N LEU A 118 8.54 12.41 3.31
CA LEU A 118 7.29 12.51 2.55
C LEU A 118 7.64 12.48 1.05
N ILE A 119 7.13 11.47 0.34
CA ILE A 119 7.36 11.30 -1.10
C ILE A 119 6.12 11.62 -1.94
N GLY A 120 4.95 11.71 -1.31
CA GLY A 120 3.71 12.03 -1.99
C GLY A 120 2.52 12.18 -1.06
N THR A 121 1.49 12.85 -1.57
CA THR A 121 0.20 13.02 -0.90
C THR A 121 -0.93 12.69 -1.86
N PHE A 122 -2.07 12.26 -1.34
CA PHE A 122 -3.27 12.00 -2.13
C PHE A 122 -4.52 12.46 -1.37
N ALA A 123 -5.23 13.46 -1.88
CA ALA A 123 -6.42 13.97 -1.21
C ALA A 123 -7.53 12.90 -1.15
N TYR A 124 -8.32 12.91 -0.06
CA TYR A 124 -9.48 12.04 0.02
C TYR A 124 -10.49 12.38 -1.09
N ARG A 125 -10.92 11.35 -1.84
CA ARG A 125 -11.98 11.49 -2.85
C ARG A 125 -13.31 10.88 -2.42
N GLN A 126 -13.29 10.14 -1.31
CA GLN A 126 -14.46 9.56 -0.66
C GLN A 126 -14.17 9.35 0.83
N LYS A 127 -15.23 9.23 1.63
CA LYS A 127 -15.11 8.97 3.06
C LYS A 127 -14.43 7.63 3.27
N MET A 128 -13.46 7.54 4.17
CA MET A 128 -12.68 6.32 4.38
C MET A 128 -13.51 5.27 5.13
N GLU A 129 -13.92 4.23 4.42
CA GLU A 129 -14.71 3.10 4.92
C GLU A 129 -14.12 1.78 4.38
N CYS A 130 -12.79 1.64 4.45
CA CYS A 130 -12.10 0.41 4.04
C CYS A 130 -12.17 -0.66 5.14
N ASN A 131 -12.07 -1.91 4.71
CA ASN A 131 -12.01 -3.08 5.60
C ASN A 131 -10.81 -3.97 5.28
N TYR A 132 -10.12 -3.72 4.15
CA TYR A 132 -9.05 -4.56 3.65
C TYR A 132 -7.89 -3.74 3.14
N LEU A 133 -6.69 -4.23 3.43
CA LEU A 133 -5.46 -3.91 2.71
C LEU A 133 -5.24 -5.00 1.67
N VAL A 134 -5.36 -4.67 0.40
CA VAL A 134 -5.29 -5.61 -0.71
C VAL A 134 -4.05 -5.34 -1.54
N PHE A 135 -3.21 -6.37 -1.69
CA PHE A 135 -2.03 -6.35 -2.52
C PHE A 135 -2.36 -7.04 -3.85
N GLY A 136 -2.11 -6.35 -4.96
CA GLY A 136 -2.34 -6.86 -6.30
C GLY A 136 -1.10 -6.74 -7.19
N GLY A 137 -1.19 -7.31 -8.40
CA GLY A 137 -0.07 -7.38 -9.34
C GLY A 137 0.92 -8.50 -9.00
N GLN A 138 2.16 -8.35 -9.45
CA GLN A 138 3.21 -9.36 -9.31
C GLN A 138 4.59 -8.68 -9.22
N GLY A 139 5.66 -9.47 -9.11
CA GLY A 139 7.03 -8.94 -9.16
C GLY A 139 7.48 -8.22 -7.90
N CYS A 140 6.81 -8.43 -6.76
CA CYS A 140 7.30 -8.02 -5.45
C CYS A 140 6.97 -9.07 -4.38
N THR A 141 7.72 -9.00 -3.27
CA THR A 141 7.42 -9.70 -2.04
C THR A 141 7.12 -8.67 -0.95
N ILE A 142 6.09 -8.93 -0.16
CA ILE A 142 5.67 -8.07 0.95
C ILE A 142 5.98 -8.80 2.24
N SER A 143 6.65 -8.11 3.16
CA SER A 143 6.90 -8.57 4.52
C SER A 143 6.22 -7.63 5.51
N PHE A 144 5.72 -8.19 6.60
CA PHE A 144 5.20 -7.43 7.72
C PHE A 144 6.10 -7.67 8.90
N ALA A 145 6.46 -6.60 9.59
CA ALA A 145 6.97 -6.71 10.93
C ALA A 145 5.79 -6.93 11.87
N GLU A 146 5.77 -8.06 12.59
CA GLU A 146 4.99 -8.11 13.84
C GLU A 146 5.53 -6.99 14.73
N ARG A 147 4.64 -6.08 15.11
CA ARG A 147 4.90 -5.20 16.24
C ARG A 147 4.33 -5.94 17.45
N ASP A 148 5.22 -6.32 18.35
CA ASP A 148 4.87 -6.83 19.69
C ASP A 148 3.96 -5.84 20.45
#